data_AF-A0A7X8REH6-F1
#
_entry.id   AF-A0A7X8REH6-F1
#
_cell.length_a   1.000
_cell.length_b   1.000
_cell.length_c   1.000
_cell.angle_alpha   90.00
_cell.angle_beta   90.00
_cell.angle_gamma   90.00
#
_symmetry.space_group_name_H-M   'P 1'
#
loop_
_entity.id
_entity.type
_entity.pdbx_description
1 polymer ?
#
loop_
_entity_poly.entity_id
_entity_poly.type
_entity_poly.pdbx_seq_one_letter_code
_entity_poly.pdbx_strand_id
1 'polypeptide(L)'
;MFESIFNSLSGTANAASIPVMDSVLTILISFILGVAISITYMKTANNKVYSQNFALTLVIIPAVIAIIVLLIGSNIARAFSLAGAFSIIRFRSAPGDPKDISFVLFAMA
;
A
#
# COMPACT_ATOMS: atom_id res chain seq x y z
N MET A 1 13.19 -25.49 -15.68
CA MET A 1 12.15 -25.12 -14.69
C MET A 1 12.04 -23.61 -14.52
N PHE A 2 13.14 -22.88 -14.31
CA PHE A 2 13.12 -21.40 -14.22
C PHE A 2 12.53 -20.72 -15.47
N GLU A 3 12.93 -21.17 -16.66
CA GLU A 3 12.39 -20.74 -17.96
C GLU A 3 10.87 -20.98 -18.12
N SER A 4 10.32 -22.04 -17.52
CA SER A 4 8.89 -22.37 -17.58
C SER A 4 8.07 -21.50 -16.64
N ILE A 5 8.62 -21.12 -15.48
CA ILE A 5 8.02 -20.12 -14.58
C ILE A 5 8.01 -18.75 -15.26
N PHE A 6 9.13 -18.37 -15.90
CA PHE A 6 9.24 -17.11 -16.60
C PHE A 6 8.29 -17.03 -17.81
N ASN A 7 8.16 -18.09 -18.61
CA ASN A 7 7.22 -18.14 -19.75
C ASN A 7 5.75 -18.28 -19.35
N SER A 8 5.40 -18.94 -18.24
CA SER A 8 4.01 -18.98 -17.77
C SER A 8 3.55 -17.62 -17.21
N LEU A 9 4.47 -16.87 -16.63
CA LEU A 9 4.25 -15.51 -16.16
C LEU A 9 4.21 -14.49 -17.32
N SER A 10 5.09 -14.65 -18.31
CA SER A 10 5.12 -13.84 -19.53
C SER A 10 3.95 -14.15 -20.48
N GLY A 11 3.47 -15.39 -20.51
CA GLY A 11 2.32 -15.84 -21.32
C GLY A 11 0.96 -15.41 -20.76
N THR A 12 0.92 -14.88 -19.54
CA THR A 12 -0.24 -14.17 -18.99
C THR A 12 -0.16 -12.66 -19.27
N ALA A 13 0.81 -12.20 -20.07
CA ALA A 13 0.86 -10.85 -20.62
C ALA A 13 -0.12 -10.66 -21.80
N ASN A 14 -1.29 -11.30 -21.73
CA ASN A 14 -2.45 -10.68 -22.34
C ASN A 14 -2.57 -9.35 -21.63
N ALA A 15 -2.24 -8.27 -22.35
CA ALA A 15 -2.58 -6.93 -21.97
C ALA A 15 -4.10 -6.87 -21.82
N ALA A 16 -4.61 -7.33 -20.67
CA ALA A 16 -5.81 -6.78 -20.09
C ALA A 16 -5.41 -5.33 -19.85
N SER A 17 -5.63 -4.51 -20.89
CA SER A 17 -5.66 -3.07 -20.80
C SER A 17 -6.39 -2.78 -19.50
N ILE A 18 -5.68 -2.31 -18.47
CA ILE A 18 -6.32 -2.03 -17.19
C ILE A 18 -7.44 -1.07 -17.55
N PRO A 19 -8.71 -1.47 -17.44
CA PRO A 19 -9.80 -0.59 -17.78
C PRO A 19 -9.60 0.65 -16.90
N VAL A 20 -9.70 1.84 -17.49
CA VAL A 20 -9.64 3.08 -16.71
C VAL A 20 -10.66 3.02 -15.56
N MET A 21 -11.78 2.32 -15.78
CA MET A 21 -12.77 1.97 -14.77
C MET A 21 -12.20 1.19 -13.57
N ASP A 22 -11.45 0.12 -13.80
CA ASP A 22 -10.89 -0.73 -12.73
C ASP A 22 -9.82 0.02 -11.93
N SER A 23 -9.07 0.90 -12.59
CA SER A 23 -8.07 1.77 -11.94
C SER A 23 -8.73 2.74 -10.96
N VAL A 24 -9.80 3.42 -11.41
CA VAL A 24 -10.57 4.34 -10.59
C VAL A 24 -11.26 3.60 -9.43
N LEU A 25 -11.80 2.42 -9.70
CA LEU A 25 -12.48 1.59 -8.71
C LEU A 25 -11.50 1.09 -7.63
N THR A 26 -10.27 0.72 -8.01
CA THR A 26 -9.19 0.34 -7.08
C THR A 26 -8.81 1.49 -6.16
N ILE A 27 -8.67 2.72 -6.70
CA ILE A 27 -8.35 3.90 -5.90
C ILE A 27 -9.50 4.24 -4.94
N LEU A 28 -10.75 4.14 -5.38
CA LEU A 28 -11.93 4.36 -4.53
C LEU A 28 -12.00 3.35 -3.39
N ILE A 29 -11.81 2.06 -3.69
CA ILE A 29 -11.80 1.00 -2.67
C ILE A 29 -10.67 1.25 -1.68
N SER A 30 -9.45 1.55 -2.16
CA SER A 30 -8.31 1.86 -1.30
C SER A 30 -8.59 3.06 -0.37
N PHE A 31 -9.23 4.11 -0.88
CA PHE A 31 -9.62 5.26 -0.08
C PHE A 31 -10.65 4.89 1.01
N ILE A 32 -11.66 4.08 0.67
CA ILE A 32 -12.65 3.59 1.64
C ILE A 32 -11.98 2.74 2.72
N LEU A 33 -11.05 1.85 2.35
CA LEU A 33 -10.26 1.09 3.32
C LEU A 33 -9.42 2.03 4.19
N GLY A 34 -8.77 3.05 3.63
CA GLY A 34 -8.02 4.05 4.39
C GLY A 34 -8.86 4.77 5.45
N VAL A 35 -10.10 5.12 5.10
CA VAL A 35 -11.07 5.68 6.06
C VAL A 35 -11.43 4.66 7.15
N ALA A 36 -11.69 3.40 6.79
CA ALA A 36 -12.01 2.35 7.76
C ALA A 36 -10.86 2.10 8.76
N ILE A 37 -9.61 2.14 8.29
CA ILE A 37 -8.42 2.00 9.13
C ILE A 37 -8.26 3.22 10.03
N SER A 38 -8.51 4.43 9.52
CA SER A 38 -8.49 5.67 10.32
C SER A 38 -9.52 5.66 11.46
N ILE A 39 -10.75 5.20 11.18
CA ILE A 39 -11.78 5.01 12.22
C ILE A 39 -11.33 3.96 13.27
N THR A 40 -10.70 2.88 12.83
CA THR A 40 -10.18 1.83 13.72
C THR A 40 -9.05 2.37 14.61
N TYR A 41 -8.17 3.23 14.07
CA TYR A 41 -7.17 3.96 14.83
C TYR A 41 -7.86 4.86 15.89
N MET A 42 -8.93 5.57 15.51
CA MET A 42 -9.64 6.51 16.41
C MET A 42 -10.32 5.81 17.57
N LYS A 43 -10.94 4.66 17.30
CA LYS A 43 -11.56 3.81 18.31
C LYS A 43 -10.53 3.16 19.25
N THR A 44 -9.35 2.81 18.72
CA THR A 44 -8.26 2.17 19.48
C THR A 44 -7.52 3.16 20.38
N ALA A 45 -7.49 4.43 20.00
CA ALA A 45 -6.76 5.47 20.70
C ALA A 45 -7.51 6.16 21.84
N ASN A 46 -8.60 5.55 22.33
CA ASN A 46 -9.54 6.06 23.34
C ASN A 46 -8.94 6.54 24.69
N ASN A 47 -7.61 6.56 24.88
CA ASN A 47 -6.91 6.99 26.10
C ASN A 47 -5.59 7.75 25.86
N LYS A 48 -5.23 8.12 24.62
CA LYS A 48 -4.04 8.93 24.32
C LYS A 48 -4.40 10.08 23.39
N VAL A 49 -3.73 11.22 23.57
CA VAL A 49 -3.90 12.43 22.74
C VAL A 49 -3.79 12.03 21.26
N TYR A 50 -4.91 12.07 20.57
CA TYR A 50 -5.00 11.64 19.18
C TYR A 50 -4.43 12.73 18.28
N SER A 51 -3.48 12.38 17.41
CA SER A 51 -3.00 13.32 16.39
C SER A 51 -3.96 13.29 15.20
N GLN A 52 -4.79 14.33 15.07
CA GLN A 52 -5.67 14.50 13.90
C GLN A 52 -4.88 14.46 12.58
N ASN A 53 -3.66 15.02 12.57
CA ASN A 53 -2.76 14.95 11.43
C ASN A 53 -2.39 13.51 11.08
N PHE A 54 -2.17 12.65 12.07
CA PHE A 54 -1.81 11.26 11.82
C PHE A 54 -3.00 10.47 11.24
N ALA A 55 -4.20 10.69 11.76
CA ALA A 55 -5.41 10.05 11.23
C ALA A 55 -5.68 10.43 9.78
N LEU A 56 -5.43 11.70 9.41
CA LEU A 56 -5.52 12.17 8.03
C LEU A 56 -4.46 11.51 7.14
N THR A 57 -3.21 11.40 7.60
CA THR A 57 -2.17 10.69 6.84
C THR A 57 -2.50 9.22 6.62
N LEU A 58 -3.16 8.57 7.58
CA LEU A 58 -3.57 7.16 7.47
C LEU A 58 -4.61 6.92 6.38
N VAL A 59 -5.44 7.92 6.06
CA VAL A 59 -6.41 7.84 4.96
C VAL A 59 -5.72 8.00 3.60
N ILE A 60 -4.68 8.84 3.54
CA ILE A 60 -4.00 9.19 2.28
C ILE A 60 -3.00 8.12 1.85
N ILE A 61 -2.28 7.49 2.80
CA ILE A 61 -1.24 6.49 2.51
C ILE A 61 -1.73 5.33 1.62
N PRO A 62 -2.87 4.67 1.91
CA PRO A 62 -3.36 3.56 1.07
C PRO A 62 -3.62 3.99 -0.37
N ALA A 63 -4.19 5.17 -0.58
CA ALA A 63 -4.48 5.70 -1.90
C ALA A 63 -3.20 5.94 -2.70
N VAL A 64 -2.15 6.48 -2.06
CA VAL A 64 -0.84 6.68 -2.70
C VAL A 64 -0.23 5.33 -3.09
N ILE A 65 -0.34 4.30 -2.23
CA ILE A 65 0.17 2.97 -2.53
C ILE A 65 -0.60 2.29 -3.65
N ALA A 66 -1.93 2.41 -3.68
CA ALA A 66 -2.74 1.90 -4.77
C ALA A 66 -2.30 2.46 -6.13
N ILE A 67 -1.96 3.75 -6.19
CA ILE A 67 -1.39 4.38 -7.39
C ILE A 67 -0.03 3.78 -7.74
N ILE A 68 0.87 3.60 -6.76
CA ILE A 68 2.19 3.00 -6.98
C ILE A 68 2.07 1.57 -7.53
N VAL A 69 1.18 0.75 -6.97
CA VAL A 69 0.94 -0.63 -7.42
C VAL A 69 0.36 -0.65 -8.83
N LEU A 70 -0.56 0.26 -9.15
CA LEU A 70 -1.12 0.41 -10.49
C LEU A 70 -0.03 0.78 -11.53
N LEU A 71 0.92 1.65 -11.16
CA LEU A 71 2.03 2.07 -12.03
C LEU A 71 3.05 0.96 -12.30
N ILE A 72 3.18 0.01 -11.36
CA ILE A 72 4.01 -1.19 -11.54
C ILE A 72 3.35 -2.13 -12.56
N GLY A 73 2.03 -2.31 -12.48
CA GLY A 73 1.25 -3.12 -13.40
C GLY A 73 1.79 -4.55 -13.49
N SER A 74 1.98 -5.05 -14.71
CA SER A 74 2.53 -6.39 -14.97
C SER A 74 4.07 -6.46 -15.00
N ASN A 75 4.78 -5.37 -14.66
CA ASN A 75 6.24 -5.34 -14.76
C ASN A 75 6.92 -5.82 -13.47
N ILE A 76 7.38 -7.07 -13.51
CA ILE A 76 8.03 -7.70 -12.35
C ILE A 76 9.32 -7.00 -11.91
N ALA A 77 10.08 -6.42 -12.84
CA ALA A 77 11.30 -5.68 -12.51
C ALA A 77 10.99 -4.42 -11.68
N ARG A 78 9.88 -3.74 -11.98
CA ARG A 78 9.40 -2.59 -11.18
C ARG A 78 8.93 -3.02 -9.79
N ALA A 79 8.22 -4.14 -9.70
CA ALA A 79 7.77 -4.70 -8.42
C ALA A 79 8.96 -5.07 -7.51
N PHE A 80 9.96 -5.78 -8.06
CA PHE A 80 11.18 -6.14 -7.33
C PHE A 80 12.01 -4.91 -6.93
N SER A 81 12.07 -3.88 -7.78
CA SER A 81 12.75 -2.63 -7.46
C SER A 81 12.11 -1.93 -6.26
N LEU A 82 10.77 -1.90 -6.18
CA LEU A 82 10.04 -1.35 -5.03
C LEU A 82 10.32 -2.15 -3.74
N ALA A 83 10.26 -3.48 -3.81
CA ALA A 83 10.56 -4.34 -2.66
C ALA A 83 12.02 -4.14 -2.16
N GLY A 84 12.97 -3.99 -3.07
CA GLY A 84 14.36 -3.65 -2.76
C GLY A 84 14.49 -2.27 -2.11
N ALA A 85 13.76 -1.27 -2.59
CA ALA A 85 13.73 0.06 -1.99
C ALA A 85 13.20 0.03 -0.54
N PHE A 86 12.11 -0.71 -0.29
CA PHE A 86 11.58 -0.90 1.06
C PHE A 86 12.57 -1.61 2.00
N SER A 87 13.37 -2.55 1.49
CA SER A 87 14.40 -3.25 2.28
C SER A 87 15.52 -2.33 2.79
N ILE A 88 15.73 -1.15 2.18
CA ILE A 88 16.76 -0.20 2.57
C ILE A 88 16.26 0.78 3.64
N ILE A 89 14.93 0.91 3.82
CA ILE A 89 14.34 1.84 4.78
C ILE A 89 14.70 1.39 6.20
N ARG A 90 15.65 2.09 6.83
CA ARG A 90 16.07 1.88 8.20
C ARG A 90 15.38 2.90 9.12
N PHE A 91 14.50 2.43 10.01
CA PHE A 91 13.95 3.25 11.09
C PHE A 91 15.07 3.56 12.11
N ARG A 92 15.78 4.68 11.91
CA ARG A 92 16.92 5.12 12.74
C ARG A 92 16.54 5.97 13.94
N SER A 93 15.38 6.62 13.91
CA SER A 93 14.85 7.38 15.06
C SER A 93 13.98 6.49 15.92
N ALA A 94 13.81 6.85 17.20
CA ALA A 94 12.77 6.26 18.03
C ALA A 94 11.47 6.29 17.21
N PRO A 95 10.94 5.12 16.82
CA PRO A 95 9.62 5.08 16.22
C PRO A 95 8.67 5.74 17.23
N GLY A 96 7.63 6.44 16.78
CA GLY A 96 6.68 7.11 17.68
C GLY A 96 5.98 6.13 18.63
N ASP A 97 4.68 6.27 18.87
CA ASP A 97 3.99 5.17 19.57
C ASP A 97 4.10 3.91 18.69
N PRO A 98 4.56 2.74 19.19
CA PRO A 98 4.64 1.52 18.39
C PRO A 98 3.28 1.14 17.75
N LYS A 99 2.18 1.61 18.35
CA LYS A 99 0.83 1.50 17.80
C LYS A 99 0.71 2.24 16.47
N ASP A 100 1.19 3.47 16.38
CA ASP A 100 1.06 4.31 15.18
C ASP A 100 1.76 3.65 13.98
N ILE A 101 2.97 3.13 14.18
CA ILE A 101 3.69 2.45 13.09
C ILE A 101 3.05 1.13 12.70
N SER A 102 2.50 0.39 13.66
CA SER A 102 1.73 -0.81 13.34
C SER A 102 0.52 -0.49 12.46
N PHE A 103 -0.18 0.62 12.72
CA PHE A 103 -1.28 1.08 11.89
C PHE A 103 -0.82 1.55 10.50
N VAL A 104 0.33 2.21 10.39
CA VAL A 104 0.91 2.59 9.09
C VAL A 104 1.23 1.35 8.27
N LEU A 105 1.95 0.37 8.85
CA LEU A 105 2.28 -0.87 8.14
C LEU A 105 1.03 -1.68 7.78
N PHE A 106 0.03 -1.71 8.66
CA PHE A 106 -1.26 -2.34 8.38
C PHE A 106 -2.00 -1.67 7.23
N ALA A 107 -1.91 -0.34 7.10
CA ALA A 107 -2.50 0.41 6.00
C ALA A 107 -1.82 0.18 4.64
N MET A 108 -0.61 -0.39 4.64
CA MET A 108 0.16 -0.69 3.43
C MET A 108 0.05 -2.15 2.98
N ALA A 109 -0.50 -3.03 3.83
CA ALA A 109 -0.63 -4.47 3.57
C ALA A 109 -1.79 -4.77 2.60
#